data_AF-A0A143ZLV7-F1
#
_entry.id   AF-A0A143ZLV7-F1
#
_cell.length_a   1.000
_cell.length_b   1.000
_cell.length_c   1.000
_cell.angle_alpha   90.00
_cell.angle_beta   90.00
_cell.angle_gamma   90.00
#
_symmetry.space_group_name_H-M   'P 1'
#
loop_
_entity.id
_entity.type
_entity.pdbx_description
1 polymer ?
#
loop_
_entity_poly.entity_id
_entity_poly.type
_entity_poly.pdbx_seq_one_letter_code
_entity_poly.pdbx_strand_id
1 'polypeptide(L)'
;MLRTLDIVLIVVMTAAATVTYTIKHKAENKLEDVRSLDAQIKLEEDTIDLLRADWALLTQPNRLDRLVKAYDKDLQLVPTDPTQLAHPEELPMLKADVPPPEEKDSKGKKKAAPAVASSDSQTTDKISTGSVAR
;
A
#
# COMPACT_ATOMS: atom_id res chain seq x y z
N MET A 1 19.31 31.51 -59.20
CA MET A 1 19.15 31.63 -57.74
C MET A 1 17.78 31.20 -57.21
N LEU A 2 16.78 30.89 -58.05
CA LEU A 2 15.48 30.36 -57.60
C LEU A 2 15.51 28.85 -57.28
N ARG A 3 16.31 28.06 -58.00
CA ARG A 3 16.41 26.60 -57.79
C ARG A 3 16.86 26.19 -56.38
N THR A 4 17.71 26.99 -55.74
CA THR A 4 18.14 26.75 -54.34
C THR A 4 17.01 27.00 -53.36
N LEU A 5 16.14 27.98 -53.62
CA LEU A 5 14.96 28.28 -52.80
C LEU A 5 13.92 27.15 -52.94
N ASP A 6 13.67 26.66 -54.17
CA ASP A 6 12.75 25.55 -54.41
C ASP A 6 13.16 24.28 -53.65
N ILE A 7 14.46 23.95 -53.64
CA ILE A 7 14.99 22.81 -52.88
C ILE A 7 14.76 23.00 -51.38
N VAL A 8 15.04 24.19 -50.84
CA VAL A 8 14.77 24.49 -49.42
C VAL A 8 13.29 24.35 -49.10
N LEU A 9 12.41 24.82 -49.98
CA LEU A 9 10.96 24.76 -49.78
C LEU A 9 10.46 23.31 -49.76
N ILE A 10 10.95 22.46 -50.66
CA ILE A 10 10.64 21.02 -50.68
C ILE A 10 11.14 20.35 -49.39
N VAL A 11 12.34 20.69 -48.92
CA VAL A 11 12.89 20.14 -47.66
C VAL A 11 12.01 20.54 -46.47
N VAL A 12 11.61 21.82 -46.38
CA VAL A 12 10.74 22.31 -45.29
C VAL A 12 9.38 21.63 -45.34
N MET A 13 8.76 21.51 -46.52
CA MET A 13 7.49 20.82 -46.70
C MET A 13 7.58 19.35 -46.27
N THR A 14 8.63 18.65 -46.70
CA THR A 14 8.83 17.24 -46.36
C THR A 14 9.06 17.07 -44.86
N ALA A 15 9.87 17.93 -44.23
CA ALA A 15 10.10 17.92 -42.79
C ALA A 15 8.79 18.13 -42.00
N ALA A 16 7.96 19.10 -42.38
CA ALA A 16 6.66 19.33 -41.75
C ALA A 16 5.72 18.11 -41.86
N ALA A 17 5.69 17.47 -43.03
CA ALA A 17 4.93 16.25 -43.25
C ALA A 17 5.43 15.09 -42.38
N THR A 18 6.74 14.88 -42.29
CA THR A 18 7.34 13.85 -41.44
C THR A 18 7.03 14.09 -39.96
N VAL A 19 7.18 15.31 -39.45
CA VAL A 19 6.88 15.65 -38.05
C VAL A 19 5.42 15.35 -37.72
N THR A 20 4.49 15.81 -38.55
CA THR A 20 3.06 15.57 -38.36
C THR A 20 2.72 14.08 -38.34
N TYR A 21 3.28 13.31 -39.28
CA TYR A 21 3.10 11.86 -39.31
C TYR A 21 3.66 11.19 -38.05
N THR A 22 4.87 11.55 -37.62
CA THR A 22 5.47 10.95 -36.42
C THR A 22 4.67 11.24 -35.16
N ILE A 23 4.07 12.43 -35.03
CA ILE A 23 3.21 12.78 -33.88
C ILE A 23 1.93 11.95 -33.91
N LYS A 24 1.25 11.90 -35.07
CA LYS A 24 0.04 11.10 -35.23
C LYS A 24 0.29 9.63 -34.93
N HIS A 25 1.36 9.06 -35.49
CA HIS A 25 1.69 7.66 -35.33
C HIS A 25 2.11 7.31 -33.89
N LYS A 26 2.87 8.20 -33.22
CA LYS A 26 3.18 8.02 -31.79
C LYS A 26 1.92 8.06 -30.93
N ALA A 27 0.96 8.92 -31.24
CA ALA A 27 -0.30 8.99 -30.52
C ALA A 27 -1.14 7.72 -30.73
N GLU A 28 -1.19 7.19 -31.95
CA GLU A 28 -1.88 5.92 -32.27
C GLU A 28 -1.26 4.74 -31.52
N ASN A 29 0.08 4.61 -31.52
CA ASN A 29 0.75 3.54 -30.78
C ASN A 29 0.49 3.62 -29.26
N LYS A 30 0.49 4.83 -28.70
CA LYS A 30 0.19 5.04 -27.27
C LYS A 30 -1.27 4.75 -26.94
N LEU A 31 -2.20 5.02 -27.85
CA LEU A 31 -3.61 4.69 -27.68
C LEU A 31 -3.82 3.18 -27.66
N GLU A 32 -3.10 2.44 -28.49
CA GLU A 32 -3.13 0.97 -28.51
C GLU A 32 -2.59 0.39 -27.19
N ASP A 33 -1.45 0.90 -26.70
CA ASP A 33 -0.90 0.53 -25.38
C ASP A 33 -1.96 0.71 -24.29
N VAL A 34 -2.57 1.90 -24.20
CA VAL A 34 -3.58 2.22 -23.18
C VAL A 34 -4.77 1.29 -23.26
N ARG A 35 -5.29 1.01 -24.46
CA ARG A 35 -6.41 0.07 -24.64
C ARG A 35 -6.06 -1.34 -24.17
N SER A 36 -4.83 -1.79 -24.43
CA SER A 36 -4.37 -3.10 -23.97
C SER A 36 -4.23 -3.17 -22.44
N LEU A 37 -3.80 -2.07 -21.81
CA LEU A 37 -3.70 -1.97 -20.35
C LEU A 37 -5.10 -1.94 -19.72
N ASP A 38 -6.02 -1.13 -20.26
CA ASP A 38 -7.40 -1.07 -19.76
C ASP A 38 -8.10 -2.43 -19.85
N ALA A 39 -7.82 -3.21 -20.91
CA ALA A 39 -8.34 -4.56 -21.04
C ALA A 39 -7.76 -5.51 -19.97
N GLN A 40 -6.46 -5.40 -19.67
CA GLN A 40 -5.83 -6.19 -18.61
C GLN A 40 -6.37 -5.82 -17.22
N ILE A 41 -6.51 -4.52 -16.94
CA ILE A 41 -7.05 -4.02 -15.66
C ILE A 41 -8.46 -4.56 -15.43
N LYS A 42 -9.32 -4.53 -16.46
CA LYS A 42 -10.68 -5.07 -16.35
C LYS A 42 -10.70 -6.57 -16.06
N LEU A 43 -9.83 -7.35 -16.71
CA LEU A 43 -9.73 -8.79 -16.45
C LEU A 43 -9.26 -9.08 -15.02
N GLU A 44 -8.31 -8.29 -14.50
CA GLU A 44 -7.87 -8.40 -13.12
C GLU A 44 -8.98 -8.00 -12.13
N GLU A 45 -9.72 -6.93 -12.41
CA GLU A 45 -10.86 -6.47 -11.61
C GLU A 45 -11.96 -7.54 -11.54
N ASP A 46 -12.34 -8.12 -12.68
CA ASP A 46 -13.32 -9.22 -12.76
C ASP A 46 -12.84 -10.45 -11.94
N THR A 47 -11.53 -10.72 -11.97
CA THR A 47 -10.93 -11.81 -11.19
C THR A 47 -11.01 -11.50 -9.70
N ILE A 48 -10.68 -10.27 -9.28
CA ILE A 48 -10.78 -9.84 -7.87
C ILE A 48 -12.22 -9.95 -7.39
N ASP A 49 -13.20 -9.55 -8.19
CA ASP A 49 -14.62 -9.63 -7.83
C ASP A 49 -15.08 -11.08 -7.66
N LEU A 50 -14.62 -11.98 -8.54
CA LEU A 50 -14.85 -13.41 -8.37
C LEU A 50 -14.26 -13.93 -7.05
N LEU A 51 -13.02 -13.57 -6.72
CA LEU A 51 -12.38 -13.97 -5.45
C LEU A 51 -13.09 -13.35 -4.24
N ARG A 52 -13.58 -12.12 -4.33
CA ARG A 52 -14.37 -11.47 -3.27
C ARG A 52 -15.68 -12.21 -3.04
N ALA A 53 -16.33 -12.70 -4.09
CA ALA A 53 -17.54 -13.51 -3.98
C ALA A 53 -17.27 -14.83 -3.25
N ASP A 54 -16.15 -15.50 -3.57
CA ASP A 54 -15.75 -16.71 -2.85
C ASP A 54 -15.40 -16.42 -1.39
N TRP A 55 -14.66 -15.34 -1.14
CA TRP A 55 -14.35 -14.90 0.23
C TRP A 55 -15.62 -14.60 1.04
N ALA A 56 -16.62 -13.96 0.43
CA ALA A 56 -17.91 -13.71 1.05
C ALA A 56 -18.64 -15.01 1.40
N LEU A 57 -18.54 -16.05 0.56
CA LEU A 57 -19.09 -17.38 0.81
C LEU A 57 -18.36 -18.11 1.96
N LEU A 58 -17.03 -18.00 2.01
CA LEU A 58 -16.22 -18.65 3.05
C LEU A 58 -16.43 -18.01 4.42
N THR A 59 -16.59 -16.68 4.46
CA THR A 59 -16.75 -15.86 5.66
C THR A 59 -18.21 -15.75 6.13
N GLN A 60 -19.16 -16.47 5.52
CA GLN A 60 -20.56 -16.40 5.94
C GLN A 60 -20.74 -16.79 7.41
N PRO A 61 -21.43 -15.96 8.23
CA PRO A 61 -21.58 -16.20 9.67
C PRO A 61 -22.29 -17.52 9.97
N ASN A 62 -23.32 -17.86 9.19
CA ASN A 62 -24.04 -19.14 9.32
C ASN A 62 -23.11 -20.35 9.11
N ARG A 63 -22.14 -20.25 8.19
CA ARG A 63 -21.15 -21.31 7.96
C ARG A 63 -20.18 -21.39 9.13
N LEU A 64 -19.65 -20.25 9.60
CA LEU A 64 -18.75 -20.19 10.75
C LEU A 64 -19.41 -20.73 12.02
N ASP A 65 -20.65 -20.35 12.33
CA ASP A 65 -21.40 -20.85 13.48
C ASP A 65 -21.57 -22.37 13.45
N ARG A 66 -21.81 -22.96 12.26
CA ARG A 66 -21.88 -24.41 12.10
C ARG A 66 -20.54 -25.09 12.34
N LEU A 67 -19.44 -24.51 11.83
CA LEU A 67 -18.10 -25.04 12.08
C LEU A 67 -17.73 -24.95 13.56
N VAL A 68 -17.98 -23.81 14.22
CA VAL A 68 -17.72 -23.64 15.65
C VAL A 68 -18.49 -24.67 16.46
N LYS A 69 -19.79 -24.88 16.16
CA LYS A 69 -20.59 -25.91 16.83
C LYS A 69 -20.09 -27.33 16.56
N ALA A 70 -19.61 -27.62 15.35
CA ALA A 70 -19.10 -28.94 14.99
C ALA A 70 -17.79 -29.28 15.72
N TYR A 71 -16.90 -28.29 15.87
CA TYR A 71 -15.58 -28.42 16.50
C TYR A 71 -15.54 -27.90 17.95
N ASP A 72 -16.71 -27.73 18.58
CA ASP A 72 -16.84 -27.15 19.92
C ASP A 72 -16.01 -27.88 20.98
N LYS A 73 -15.92 -29.21 20.86
CA LYS A 73 -15.15 -30.07 21.77
C LYS A 73 -13.64 -29.80 21.75
N ASP A 74 -13.11 -29.45 20.58
CA ASP A 74 -11.67 -29.25 20.36
C ASP A 74 -11.28 -27.79 20.54
N LEU A 75 -12.15 -26.87 20.12
CA LEU A 75 -11.86 -25.44 20.06
C LEU A 75 -12.26 -24.69 21.33
N GLN A 76 -13.29 -25.17 22.06
CA GLN A 76 -13.78 -24.61 23.33
C GLN A 76 -13.96 -23.08 23.28
N LEU A 77 -14.53 -22.57 22.19
CA LEU A 77 -14.74 -21.14 22.00
C LEU A 77 -15.86 -20.64 22.89
N VAL A 78 -15.53 -19.64 23.71
CA VAL A 78 -16.50 -18.91 24.54
C VAL A 78 -16.78 -17.56 23.87
N PRO A 79 -18.03 -17.07 23.86
CA PRO A 79 -18.33 -15.72 23.44
C PRO A 79 -17.43 -14.71 24.18
N THR A 80 -16.78 -13.82 23.44
CA THR A 80 -15.92 -12.79 24.04
C THR A 80 -16.78 -11.81 24.80
N ASP A 81 -16.53 -11.67 26.10
CA ASP A 81 -17.22 -10.65 26.90
C ASP A 81 -16.82 -9.24 26.45
N PRO A 82 -17.74 -8.26 26.44
CA PRO A 82 -17.44 -6.90 26.01
C PRO A 82 -16.30 -6.23 26.80
N THR A 83 -16.09 -6.66 28.04
CA THR A 83 -15.02 -6.18 28.93
C THR A 83 -13.63 -6.66 28.50
N GLN A 84 -13.54 -7.68 27.65
CA GLN A 84 -12.27 -8.19 27.11
C GLN A 84 -11.82 -7.40 25.86
N LEU A 85 -12.68 -6.52 25.32
CA LEU A 85 -12.37 -5.64 24.19
C LEU A 85 -11.87 -4.30 24.72
N ALA A 86 -10.55 -4.08 24.67
CA ALA A 86 -9.95 -2.81 25.07
C ALA A 86 -10.11 -1.75 23.98
N HIS A 87 -10.45 -0.52 24.35
CA HIS A 87 -10.38 0.61 23.43
C HIS A 87 -8.92 1.01 23.17
N PRO A 88 -8.59 1.60 22.02
CA PRO A 88 -7.21 2.02 21.72
C PRO A 88 -6.58 2.94 22.78
N GLU A 89 -7.41 3.70 23.48
CA GLU A 89 -7.02 4.60 24.58
C GLU A 89 -6.80 3.90 25.92
N GLU A 90 -7.27 2.66 26.08
CA GLU A 90 -7.09 1.80 27.25
C GLU A 90 -5.87 0.88 27.10
N LEU A 91 -5.24 0.86 25.91
CA LEU A 91 -4.04 0.09 25.65
C LEU A 91 -2.85 0.74 26.38
N PRO A 92 -2.07 -0.03 27.16
CA PRO A 92 -0.84 0.48 27.74
C PRO A 92 0.09 0.97 26.62
N MET A 93 0.86 2.03 26.91
CA MET A 93 1.88 2.53 25.98
C MET A 93 2.74 1.37 25.48
N LEU A 94 3.08 1.38 24.19
CA LEU A 94 3.96 0.37 23.60
C LEU A 94 5.19 0.22 24.48
N LYS A 95 5.59 -1.02 24.79
CA LYS A 95 6.77 -1.33 25.62
C LYS A 95 8.06 -0.61 25.19
N ALA A 96 8.12 -0.10 23.97
CA ALA A 96 9.23 0.69 23.44
C ALA A 96 9.30 2.13 23.99
N ASP A 97 8.18 2.71 24.42
CA ASP A 97 8.09 4.09 24.95
C ASP A 97 7.90 4.13 26.48
N VAL A 98 7.95 2.97 27.15
CA VAL A 98 7.90 2.92 28.61
C VAL A 98 9.32 3.12 29.14
N PRO A 99 9.62 4.20 29.88
CA PRO A 99 10.90 4.30 30.59
C PRO A 99 11.04 3.08 31.52
N PRO A 100 12.22 2.44 31.59
CA PRO A 100 12.43 1.25 32.41
C PRO A 100 11.88 1.47 33.81
N PRO A 101 11.16 0.49 34.39
CA PRO A 101 10.62 0.65 35.74
C PRO A 101 11.79 0.99 36.68
N GLU A 102 11.70 2.14 37.36
CA GLU A 102 12.58 2.41 38.48
C GLU A 102 12.35 1.32 39.51
N GLU A 103 13.31 0.39 39.60
CA GLU A 103 13.44 -0.54 40.70
C GLU A 103 13.47 0.30 41.98
N LYS A 104 12.36 0.29 42.73
CA LYS A 104 12.35 0.76 44.11
C LYS A 104 13.04 -0.28 44.96
N ASP A 105 14.36 -0.33 44.84
CA ASP A 105 15.19 -1.00 45.81
C ASP A 105 15.29 -0.16 47.08
N SER A 106 15.03 -0.85 48.18
CA SER A 106 14.95 -0.32 49.52
C SER A 106 16.32 0.11 50.04
N LYS A 107 16.73 1.37 49.83
CA LYS A 107 17.48 2.23 50.80
C LYS A 107 17.95 3.53 50.14
N GLY A 108 17.64 4.64 50.80
CA GLY A 108 17.69 5.97 50.22
C GLY A 108 19.05 6.54 49.83
N LYS A 109 19.03 7.36 48.78
CA LYS A 109 19.58 8.72 48.74
C LYS A 109 19.09 9.42 47.47
N LYS A 110 18.46 10.59 47.64
CA LYS A 110 18.12 11.48 46.50
C LYS A 110 19.42 11.90 45.79
N LYS A 111 19.44 11.86 44.47
CA LYS A 111 20.26 12.79 43.68
C LYS A 111 19.56 13.17 42.38
N ALA A 112 19.76 14.42 42.03
CA ALA A 112 18.93 15.26 41.20
C ALA A 112 18.93 14.89 39.70
N ALA A 113 17.88 15.35 39.03
CA ALA A 113 17.80 15.51 37.58
C ALA A 113 19.02 16.24 37.00
N PRO A 114 19.33 15.97 35.73
CA PRO A 114 19.27 17.03 34.73
C PRO A 114 18.47 16.55 33.51
N ALA A 115 17.49 17.34 33.10
CA ALA A 115 17.62 18.31 32.02
C ALA A 115 17.33 17.66 30.66
N VAL A 116 16.09 17.89 30.23
CA VAL A 116 15.69 18.05 28.84
C VAL A 116 16.81 18.58 27.96
N ALA A 117 17.26 17.76 27.02
CA ALA A 117 17.88 18.19 25.78
C ALA A 117 17.25 17.35 24.68
N SER A 118 16.20 17.89 24.09
CA SER A 118 15.64 17.48 22.82
C SER A 118 16.75 17.60 21.77
N SER A 119 17.24 16.47 21.26
CA SER A 119 18.06 16.45 20.05
C SER A 119 17.46 15.47 19.06
N ASP A 120 16.92 16.05 18.02
CA ASP A 120 16.86 15.54 16.65
C ASP A 120 16.13 14.23 16.38
N SER A 121 14.91 14.40 15.88
CA SER A 121 14.43 13.83 14.62
C SER A 121 15.07 12.49 14.23
N GLN A 122 14.50 11.40 14.76
CA GLN A 122 14.65 10.11 14.10
C GLN A 122 13.80 10.12 12.84
N THR A 123 14.46 10.45 11.73
CA THR A 123 14.12 9.94 10.40
C THR A 123 13.84 8.44 10.54
N THR A 124 12.57 8.06 10.53
CA THR A 124 12.18 6.66 10.35
C THR A 124 12.39 6.32 8.89
N ASP A 125 13.35 5.44 8.61
CA ASP A 125 13.55 4.88 7.28
C ASP A 125 12.24 4.27 6.76
N LYS A 126 11.89 4.65 5.53
CA LYS A 126 10.73 4.12 4.81
C LYS A 126 10.96 2.64 4.56
N ILE A 127 10.19 1.80 5.26
CA ILE A 127 10.22 0.35 5.08
C ILE A 127 9.68 0.03 3.68
N SER A 128 10.59 -0.32 2.77
CA SER A 128 10.29 -0.79 1.42
C SER A 128 9.91 -2.27 1.46
N THR A 129 8.64 -2.58 1.68
CA THR A 129 8.10 -3.89 1.33
C THR A 129 7.77 -3.92 -0.16
N GLY A 130 8.45 -4.80 -0.90
CA GLY A 130 7.98 -5.27 -2.21
C GLY A 130 8.91 -5.02 -3.37
N SER A 131 9.93 -5.87 -3.54
CA SER A 131 10.40 -6.22 -4.87
C SER A 131 10.90 -7.66 -4.88
N VAL A 132 10.12 -8.50 -5.57
CA VAL A 132 10.37 -9.89 -5.91
C VAL A 132 11.66 -9.98 -6.73
N ALA A 133 12.58 -10.88 -6.32
CA ALA A 133 13.77 -11.20 -7.10
C ALA A 133 13.35 -11.90 -8.41
N ARG A 134 13.81 -11.36 -9.55
CA ARG A 134 13.85 -12.10 -10.82
C ARG A 134 15.12 -12.91 -10.89
#